data_AF-X1NYL9-F1
#
_entry.id   AF-X1NYL9-F1
#
_cell.length_a   1.000
_cell.length_b   1.000
_cell.length_c   1.000
_cell.angle_alpha   90.00
_cell.angle_beta   90.00
_cell.angle_gamma   90.00
#
_symmetry.space_group_name_H-M   'P 1'
#
loop_
_entity.id
_entity.type
_entity.pdbx_description
1 polymer ?
#
loop_
_entity_poly.entity_id
_entity_poly.type
_entity_poly.pdbx_seq_one_letter_code
_entity_poly.pdbx_strand_id
1 'polypeptide(L)' 'MSEKLYDSEIKSVKMLGVDEVLPWKMTKEGLKIKTPTRKPCEHAYVFKIERKRPF' A
#
# COMPACT_ATOMS: atom_id res chain seq x y z
N MET A 1 0.73 17.98 13.77
CA MET A 1 0.29 16.62 14.13
C MET A 1 0.49 15.75 12.91
N SER A 2 1.36 14.72 12.95
CA SER A 2 1.53 13.84 11.79
C SER A 2 0.36 12.87 11.72
N GLU A 3 -0.41 12.93 10.63
CA GLU A 3 -1.50 12.01 10.34
C GLU A 3 -0.90 10.63 10.02
N LYS A 4 -0.80 9.77 11.05
CA LYS A 4 -0.36 8.39 10.89
C LYS A 4 -1.57 7.54 10.51
N LEU A 5 -1.49 6.82 9.40
CA LEU A 5 -2.48 5.80 9.05
C LEU A 5 -2.31 4.60 9.99
N TYR A 6 -3.38 4.20 10.69
CA TYR A 6 -3.40 2.97 11.47
C TYR A 6 -3.74 1.77 10.58
N ASP A 7 -3.27 0.57 10.97
CA ASP A 7 -3.58 -0.70 10.27
C ASP A 7 -5.09 -0.87 10.03
N SER A 8 -5.89 -0.55 11.05
CA SER A 8 -7.35 -0.60 11.01
C SER A 8 -7.99 0.31 9.95
N GLU A 9 -7.29 1.35 9.50
CA GLU A 9 -7.78 2.30 8.48
C GLU A 9 -7.44 1.87 7.06
N ILE A 10 -6.49 0.96 6.85
CA ILE A 10 -6.11 0.52 5.51
C ILE A 10 -6.97 -0.69 5.12
N LYS A 11 -7.69 -0.57 4.01
CA LYS A 11 -8.53 -1.62 3.43
C LYS A 11 -7.71 -2.55 2.55
N SER A 12 -6.91 -1.97 1.66
CA SER A 12 -6.12 -2.71 0.68
C SER A 12 -4.99 -1.84 0.14
N VAL A 13 -3.90 -2.50 -0.27
CA VAL A 13 -2.80 -1.87 -0.99
C VAL A 13 -2.65 -2.60 -2.33
N LYS A 14 -2.67 -1.84 -3.43
CA LYS A 14 -2.49 -2.36 -4.80
C LYS A 14 -1.42 -1.56 -5.51
N MET A 15 -0.80 -2.12 -6.54
CA MET A 15 0.15 -1.40 -7.38
C MET A 15 -0.53 -1.01 -8.69
N LEU A 16 -0.49 0.28 -9.06
CA LEU A 16 -1.04 0.70 -10.35
C LEU A 16 -0.19 0.11 -11.48
N GLY A 17 -0.84 -0.55 -12.44
CA GLY A 17 -0.17 -1.31 -13.50
C GLY A 17 0.07 -2.79 -13.18
N VAL A 18 -0.25 -3.26 -11.97
CA VAL A 18 -0.30 -4.69 -11.63
C VAL A 18 -1.69 -5.00 -11.08
N ASP A 19 -2.42 -5.92 -11.71
CA ASP A 19 -3.73 -6.35 -11.23
C ASP A 19 -3.60 -7.37 -10.07
N GLU A 20 -2.83 -7.01 -9.04
CA GLU A 20 -2.59 -7.84 -7.86
C GLU A 20 -2.69 -6.99 -6.58
N VAL A 21 -3.30 -7.57 -5.55
CA VAL A 21 -3.30 -7.00 -4.20
C VAL A 21 -1.98 -7.33 -3.54
N LEU A 22 -1.24 -6.30 -3.13
CA LEU A 22 0.07 -6.51 -2.52
C LEU A 22 -0.08 -6.88 -1.05
N PRO A 23 0.63 -7.91 -0.57
CA PRO A 23 0.70 -8.19 0.86
C PRO A 23 1.39 -7.02 1.56
N TRP A 24 0.77 -6.50 2.61
CA TRP A 24 1.30 -5.40 3.40
C TRP A 24 1.11 -5.68 4.89
N LYS A 25 1.93 -5.02 5.71
CA LYS A 25 1.83 -5.06 7.17
C LYS A 25 2.26 -3.74 7.76
N MET A 26 1.45 -3.18 8.65
CA MET A 26 1.85 -2.02 9.44
C MET A 26 2.82 -2.46 10.54
N THR A 27 4.00 -1.84 10.60
CA THR A 27 4.99 -2.02 11.67
C THR A 27 5.13 -0.74 12.48
N LYS A 28 5.88 -0.78 13.58
CA LYS A 28 6.18 0.41 14.40
C LYS A 28 6.92 1.50 13.63
N GLU A 29 7.62 1.13 12.55
CA GLU A 29 8.41 2.03 11.71
C GLU A 29 7.57 2.62 10.56
N GLY A 30 6.49 1.95 10.15
CA GLY A 30 5.63 2.37 9.05
C GLY A 30 5.00 1.21 8.30
N LEU A 31 4.52 1.48 7.08
CA LEU A 31 3.85 0.49 6.23
C LEU A 31 4.89 -0.31 5.42
N LYS A 32 5.04 -1.61 5.71
CA LYS A 32 5.85 -2.53 4.88
C LYS A 32 4.96 -3.17 3.82
N ILE A 33 5.29 -2.97 2.54
CA ILE A 33 4.60 -3.55 1.39
C ILE A 33 5.55 -4.53 0.71
N LYS A 34 5.08 -5.75 0.42
CA LYS A 34 5.84 -6.70 -0.40
C LYS A 34 5.63 -6.38 -1.87
N THR A 35 6.70 -6.01 -2.56
CA THR A 35 6.66 -5.73 -3.99
C THR A 35 6.66 -7.02 -4.81
N PRO A 36 6.00 -7.02 -5.97
CA PRO A 36 6.04 -8.16 -6.88
C PRO A 36 7.42 -8.27 -7.51
N THR A 37 7.87 -9.49 -7.81
CA THR A 37 9.17 -9.75 -8.47
C THR A 37 9.21 -9.16 -9.89
N ARG A 38 8.04 -8.98 -10.51
CA ARG A 38 7.88 -8.41 -11.85
C ARG A 38 7.65 -6.90 -11.75
N LYS A 39 8.53 -6.13 -12.37
CA LYS A 39 8.40 -4.67 -12.47
C LYS A 39 7.25 -4.31 -13.43
N PRO A 40 6.23 -3.53 -13.02
CA PRO A 40 5.20 -3.05 -13.96
C PRO A 40 5.72 -2.03 -14.96
N CYS A 41 6.65 -1.16 -14.56
CA CYS A 41 7.24 -0.12 -15.41
C CYS A 41 8.69 0.17 -15.00
N GLU A 42 9.46 0.77 -15.90
CA GLU A 42 10.87 1.13 -15.67
C GLU A 42 11.05 2.44 -14.88
N HIS A 43 10.06 3.33 -14.94
CA HIS A 43 10.24 4.71 -14.47
C HIS A 43 9.76 4.99 -13.05
N ALA A 44 8.58 4.49 -12.67
CA ALA A 44 8.00 4.74 -11.36
C ALA A 44 7.05 3.61 -10.95
N TYR A 45 6.98 3.36 -9.65
CA TYR A 45 6.04 2.42 -9.04
C TYR A 45 5.06 3.20 -8.18
N VAL A 46 3.77 3.03 -8.43
CA VAL A 46 2.73 3.73 -7.69
C VAL A 46 1.93 2.74 -6.87
N PHE A 47 1.85 2.98 -5.57
CA PHE A 47 1.01 2.23 -4.64
C PHE A 47 -0.30 2.97 -4.43
N LYS A 48 -1.42 2.29 -4.68
CA LYS A 48 -2.77 2.75 -4.34
C LYS A 48 -3.15 2.15 -2.99
N ILE A 49 -3.32 3.00 -1.98
CA ILE A 49 -3.78 2.62 -0.63
C ILE A 49 -5.25 3.00 -0.52
N GLU A 50 -6.11 2.00 -0.39
CA GLU A 50 -7.54 2.21 -0.15
C GLU A 50 -7.79 2.23 1.36
N ARG A 51 -8.47 3.27 1.87
CA ARG A 51 -8.83 3.37 3.29
C ARG A 51 -10.22 2.77 3.55
N LYS A 52 -10.43 2.20 4.75
CA LYS A 52 -11.75 1.83 5.25
C LYS A 52 -12.50 3.11 5.65
N ARG A 53 -13.76 3.25 5.21
CA ARG A 53 -14.69 4.30 5.65
C ARG A 53 -15.05 4.08 7.13
N PRO A 54 -15.36 5.13 7.93
CA PRO A 54 -15.92 6.42 7.50
C PRO A 54 -15.02 7.62 7.84
N PHE A 55 -14.26 8.11 6.88
CA PHE A 55 -13.61 9.42 6.92
C PHE A 55 -13.78 10.08 5.55
#